data_AF-A0A1C5IV05-F1
#
_entry.id   AF-A0A1C5IV05-F1
#
_cell.length_a   1.000
_cell.length_b   1.000
_cell.length_c   1.000
_cell.angle_alpha   90.00
_cell.angle_beta   90.00
_cell.angle_gamma   90.00
#
_symmetry.space_group_name_H-M   'P 1'
#
loop_
_entity.id
_entity.type
_entity.pdbx_description
1 polymer ?
#
loop_
_entity_poly.entity_id
_entity_poly.type
_entity_poly.pdbx_seq_one_letter_code
_entity_poly.pdbx_strand_id
1 'polypeptide(L)'
;MIRFRFELYPLDEVSSWGGDEPTLHWFGLTEGWYWLEVGGHQLLRRTRLDHPHPYVDYYLARLWEDVNVLTPDVLEPVPADLQLFIASDPAQWACDPLAFVTAGDEDRFGDIDPNVPDHPVVTAANWHGEHYLDLGYLRNAPSLRFWRTVRGDRDGITVDWRHEDNGEIGFTAGQAVRFCVPTAAYLEAVHTLDRGLMTAMLQRVEELERRGGLPGVDLDLAGLRREHEDRGHWLAKNLNRTPKTDWDAVRQGAHRLLGDPHQASAPTA
;
A
#
# COMPACT_ATOMS: atom_id res chain seq x y z
N MET A 1 8.45 15.85 7.38
CA MET A 1 8.92 14.54 7.87
C MET A 1 7.79 13.53 7.70
N ILE A 2 8.14 12.28 7.39
CA ILE A 2 7.21 11.15 7.27
C ILE A 2 7.65 10.04 8.25
N ARG A 3 6.70 9.36 8.92
CA ARG A 3 6.96 8.20 9.79
C ARG A 3 5.76 7.25 9.81
N PHE A 4 6.01 5.96 9.58
CA PHE A 4 5.06 4.91 9.95
C PHE A 4 5.21 4.63 11.43
N ARG A 5 4.09 4.51 12.14
CA ARG A 5 4.04 4.33 13.59
C ARG A 5 3.15 3.14 13.91
N PHE A 6 3.52 2.41 14.94
CA PHE A 6 2.76 1.27 15.40
C PHE A 6 2.97 0.99 16.87
N GLU A 7 2.07 0.20 17.42
CA GLU A 7 2.15 -0.43 18.73
C GLU A 7 1.52 -1.83 18.63
N LEU A 8 2.22 -2.86 19.07
CA LEU A 8 1.70 -4.23 19.04
C LEU A 8 1.01 -4.54 20.37
N TYR A 9 -0.06 -5.33 20.33
CA TYR A 9 -0.78 -5.77 21.54
C TYR A 9 0.14 -6.51 22.51
N PRO A 10 -0.08 -6.49 23.83
CA PRO A 10 0.62 -7.43 24.71
C PRO A 10 0.53 -8.87 24.18
N LEU A 11 1.61 -9.66 24.32
CA LEU A 11 1.68 -11.01 23.73
C LEU A 11 0.53 -11.92 24.21
N ASP A 12 0.12 -11.75 25.47
CA ASP A 12 -0.98 -12.51 26.10
C ASP A 12 -2.38 -12.06 25.66
N GLU A 13 -2.48 -10.95 24.92
CA GLU A 13 -3.72 -10.39 24.38
C GLU A 13 -3.87 -10.64 22.87
N VAL A 14 -2.89 -11.29 22.23
CA VAL A 14 -2.95 -11.63 20.80
C VAL A 14 -4.02 -12.70 20.56
N SER A 15 -4.88 -12.45 19.59
CA SER A 15 -5.94 -13.36 19.17
C SER A 15 -5.36 -14.60 18.48
N SER A 16 -5.75 -15.79 18.97
CA SER A 16 -5.51 -17.05 18.27
C SER A 16 -6.50 -17.24 17.11
N TRP A 17 -6.11 -18.07 16.14
CA TRP A 17 -6.87 -18.41 14.94
C TRP A 17 -7.41 -19.84 15.04
N GLY A 18 -8.35 -20.26 14.19
CA GLY A 18 -8.75 -21.68 14.10
C GLY A 18 -9.85 -22.15 15.06
N GLY A 19 -10.46 -21.26 15.85
CA GLY A 19 -11.66 -21.57 16.64
C GLY A 19 -11.40 -22.64 17.70
N ASP A 20 -11.97 -23.83 17.51
CA ASP A 20 -11.83 -24.98 18.42
C ASP A 20 -10.41 -25.58 18.42
N GLU A 21 -9.60 -25.28 17.41
CA GLU A 21 -8.18 -25.61 17.33
C GLU A 21 -7.36 -24.30 17.27
N PRO A 22 -7.13 -23.64 18.43
CA PRO A 22 -6.42 -22.37 18.47
C PRO A 22 -5.00 -22.52 17.93
N THR A 23 -4.68 -21.79 16.87
CA THR A 23 -3.36 -21.73 16.25
C THR A 23 -2.85 -20.32 16.22
N LEU A 24 -1.53 -20.15 16.14
CA LEU A 24 -0.92 -18.84 15.93
C LEU A 24 0.24 -18.95 14.94
N HIS A 25 0.47 -17.87 14.20
CA HIS A 25 1.48 -17.78 13.16
C HIS A 25 2.06 -16.36 13.14
N TRP A 26 3.13 -16.16 12.36
CA TRP A 26 3.89 -14.91 12.40
C TRP A 26 3.03 -13.67 12.12
N PHE A 27 2.12 -13.75 11.14
CA PHE A 27 1.21 -12.66 10.80
C PHE A 27 0.27 -12.30 11.97
N GLY A 28 -0.35 -13.30 12.59
CA GLY A 28 -1.24 -13.10 13.75
C GLY A 28 -0.54 -12.42 14.93
N LEU A 29 0.75 -12.70 15.14
CA LEU A 29 1.56 -12.07 16.19
C LEU A 29 1.82 -10.57 15.97
N THR A 30 1.46 -10.02 14.80
CA THR A 30 1.57 -8.60 14.49
C THR A 30 0.31 -7.79 14.78
N GLU A 31 -0.68 -8.37 15.47
CA GLU A 31 -1.88 -7.67 15.92
C GLU A 31 -1.52 -6.43 16.75
N GLY A 32 -2.12 -5.29 16.41
CA GLY A 32 -1.71 -4.00 16.94
C GLY A 32 -2.43 -2.81 16.35
N TRP A 33 -1.96 -1.63 16.73
CA TRP A 33 -2.39 -0.36 16.20
C TRP A 33 -1.33 0.26 15.28
N TYR A 34 -1.75 0.95 14.22
CA TYR A 34 -0.82 1.71 13.39
C TYR A 34 -1.40 2.99 12.79
N TRP A 35 -0.51 3.92 12.44
CA TRP A 35 -0.84 5.18 11.77
C TRP A 35 0.37 5.75 11.01
N LEU A 36 0.14 6.82 10.24
CA LEU A 36 1.19 7.49 9.46
C LEU A 36 1.26 8.98 9.85
N GLU A 37 2.43 9.43 10.29
CA GLU A 37 2.72 10.84 10.50
C GLU A 37 3.31 11.44 9.23
N VAL A 38 2.70 12.48 8.66
CA VAL A 38 3.25 13.21 7.51
C VAL A 38 2.78 14.65 7.51
N GLY A 39 3.70 15.59 7.26
CA GLY A 39 3.34 17.01 7.15
C GLY A 39 2.70 17.63 8.40
N GLY A 40 2.90 17.05 9.59
CA GLY A 40 2.22 17.47 10.82
C GLY A 40 0.83 16.84 11.03
N HIS A 41 0.38 15.99 10.11
CA HIS A 41 -0.87 15.24 10.22
C HIS A 41 -0.61 13.81 10.69
N GLN A 42 -1.60 13.25 11.39
CA GLN A 42 -1.68 11.83 11.70
C GLN A 42 -2.74 11.22 10.77
N LEU A 43 -2.31 10.73 9.62
CA LEU A 43 -3.16 9.94 8.74
C LEU A 43 -3.54 8.65 9.46
N LEU A 44 -4.72 8.11 9.15
CA LEU A 44 -5.30 6.91 9.77
C LEU A 44 -5.66 7.03 11.27
N ARG A 45 -5.49 8.20 11.89
CA ARG A 45 -6.09 8.48 13.20
C ARG A 45 -7.57 8.81 13.03
N ARG A 46 -8.43 8.00 13.65
CA ARG A 46 -9.89 8.09 13.59
C ARG A 46 -10.43 9.14 14.57
N THR A 47 -11.55 9.79 14.22
CA THR A 47 -12.18 10.86 15.03
C THR A 47 -13.42 10.40 15.80
N ARG A 48 -14.03 9.28 15.41
CA ARG A 48 -15.32 8.78 15.94
C ARG A 48 -15.20 7.50 16.76
N LEU A 49 -13.97 7.12 17.13
CA LEU A 49 -13.75 6.06 18.10
C LEU A 49 -13.55 6.67 19.48
N ASP A 50 -14.46 6.35 20.37
CA ASP A 50 -14.27 6.53 21.80
C ASP A 50 -13.45 5.35 22.34
N HIS A 51 -12.18 5.30 21.92
CA HIS A 51 -11.22 4.26 22.29
C HIS A 51 -9.87 4.91 22.62
N PRO A 52 -9.13 4.40 23.64
CA PRO A 52 -7.81 4.93 24.01
C PRO A 52 -6.81 4.93 22.84
N HIS A 53 -6.96 3.98 21.92
CA HIS A 53 -6.19 3.88 20.69
C HIS A 53 -7.08 4.22 19.48
N PRO A 54 -7.15 5.50 19.05
CA PRO A 54 -8.00 5.94 17.94
C PRO A 54 -7.31 5.69 16.58
N TYR A 55 -6.63 4.56 16.42
CA TYR A 55 -5.83 4.24 15.24
C TYR A 55 -6.42 3.04 14.50
N VAL A 56 -5.82 2.67 13.37
CA VAL A 56 -6.19 1.42 12.72
C VAL A 56 -5.75 0.28 13.61
N ASP A 57 -6.70 -0.59 13.91
CA ASP A 57 -6.55 -1.76 14.78
C ASP A 57 -6.60 -3.01 13.91
N TYR A 58 -5.41 -3.51 13.53
CA TYR A 58 -5.25 -4.60 12.56
C TYR A 58 -3.82 -5.17 12.60
N TYR A 59 -3.60 -6.27 11.90
CA TYR A 59 -2.28 -6.89 11.76
C TYR A 59 -1.31 -5.95 11.03
N LEU A 60 -0.24 -5.52 11.73
CA LEU A 60 0.78 -4.63 11.19
C LEU A 60 1.54 -5.25 10.01
N ALA A 61 1.62 -6.58 9.95
CA ALA A 61 2.21 -7.30 8.83
C ALA A 61 1.60 -6.86 7.50
N ARG A 62 0.28 -6.62 7.43
CA ARG A 62 -0.37 -6.20 6.17
C ARG A 62 0.17 -4.86 5.66
N LEU A 63 0.25 -3.86 6.54
CA LEU A 63 0.85 -2.57 6.21
C LEU A 63 2.32 -2.71 5.79
N TRP A 64 3.11 -3.47 6.55
CA TRP A 64 4.54 -3.64 6.28
C TRP A 64 4.80 -4.36 4.95
N GLU A 65 4.02 -5.41 4.64
CA GLU A 65 4.10 -6.12 3.36
C GLU A 65 3.80 -5.19 2.19
N ASP A 66 2.69 -4.44 2.28
CA ASP A 66 2.27 -3.53 1.21
C ASP A 66 3.28 -2.40 1.01
N VAL A 67 3.81 -1.80 2.09
CA VAL A 67 4.88 -0.78 2.01
C VAL A 67 6.15 -1.35 1.34
N ASN A 68 6.54 -2.58 1.69
CA ASN A 68 7.72 -3.21 1.10
C ASN A 68 7.55 -3.50 -0.38
N VAL A 69 6.38 -3.98 -0.78
CA VAL A 69 6.06 -4.28 -2.20
C VAL A 69 5.94 -3.00 -3.02
N LEU A 70 5.31 -1.97 -2.46
CA LEU A 70 5.03 -0.68 -3.12
C LEU A 70 6.30 0.18 -3.30
N THR A 71 7.25 0.10 -2.37
CA THR A 71 8.37 1.03 -2.31
C THR A 71 9.23 1.10 -3.59
N PRO A 72 9.61 -0.01 -4.25
CA PRO A 72 10.36 0.05 -5.50
C PRO A 72 9.68 0.88 -6.59
N ASP A 73 8.37 0.73 -6.76
CA ASP A 73 7.58 1.44 -7.77
C ASP A 73 7.46 2.92 -7.41
N VAL A 74 7.24 3.23 -6.12
CA VAL A 74 7.26 4.62 -5.61
C VAL A 74 8.59 5.32 -5.85
N LEU A 75 9.71 4.59 -5.81
CA LEU A 75 11.05 5.15 -6.03
C LEU A 75 11.38 5.38 -7.50
N GLU A 76 10.63 4.80 -8.44
CA GLU A 76 10.77 5.11 -9.86
C GLU A 76 10.28 6.55 -10.12
N PRO A 77 11.14 7.45 -10.63
CA PRO A 77 10.73 8.83 -10.89
C PRO A 77 9.65 8.90 -11.97
N VAL A 78 8.51 9.52 -11.66
CA VAL A 78 7.47 9.75 -12.66
C VAL A 78 7.93 10.82 -13.67
N PRO A 79 7.89 10.53 -14.98
CA PRO A 79 8.18 11.49 -16.03
C PRO A 79 7.35 12.77 -15.91
N ALA A 80 7.94 13.91 -16.28
CA ALA A 80 7.32 15.23 -16.08
C ALA A 80 5.95 15.36 -16.78
N ASP A 81 5.81 14.75 -17.95
CA ASP A 81 4.59 14.71 -18.77
C ASP A 81 3.48 13.84 -18.16
N LEU A 82 3.81 12.91 -17.28
CA LEU A 82 2.86 12.02 -16.61
C LEU A 82 2.43 12.49 -15.21
N GLN A 83 2.95 13.63 -14.73
CA GLN A 83 2.64 14.10 -13.38
C GLN A 83 1.17 14.49 -13.19
N LEU A 84 0.50 14.96 -14.25
CA LEU A 84 -0.94 15.19 -14.22
C LEU A 84 -1.71 13.87 -14.14
N PHE A 85 -1.25 12.85 -14.86
CA PHE A 85 -1.88 11.53 -14.88
C PHE A 85 -1.81 10.84 -13.52
N ILE A 86 -0.63 10.72 -12.91
CA ILE A 86 -0.49 10.07 -11.59
C ILE A 86 -1.26 10.82 -10.50
N ALA A 87 -1.41 12.14 -10.62
CA ALA A 87 -2.16 12.95 -9.66
C ALA A 87 -3.69 12.89 -9.87
N SER A 88 -4.15 12.35 -10.99
CA SER A 88 -5.56 12.31 -11.39
C SER A 88 -6.39 11.38 -10.49
N ASP A 89 -7.70 11.61 -10.51
CA ASP A 89 -8.70 10.73 -9.93
C ASP A 89 -9.25 9.79 -11.02
N PRO A 90 -9.25 8.45 -10.81
CA PRO A 90 -9.87 7.52 -11.76
C PRO A 90 -11.33 7.83 -12.08
N ALA A 91 -12.08 8.42 -11.14
CA ALA A 91 -13.47 8.84 -11.37
C ALA A 91 -13.61 9.98 -12.41
N GLN A 92 -12.50 10.63 -12.78
CA GLN A 92 -12.45 11.72 -13.76
C GLN A 92 -11.92 11.27 -15.12
N TRP A 93 -11.60 9.99 -15.31
CA TRP A 93 -11.09 9.50 -16.58
C TRP A 93 -12.16 9.51 -17.67
N ALA A 94 -11.73 9.83 -18.90
CA ALA A 94 -12.58 9.96 -20.07
C ALA A 94 -13.13 8.61 -20.58
N CYS A 95 -12.55 7.49 -20.15
CA CYS A 95 -13.00 6.16 -20.47
C CYS A 95 -12.73 5.18 -19.32
N ASP A 96 -13.55 4.12 -19.25
CA ASP A 96 -13.37 3.01 -18.30
C ASP A 96 -12.29 2.05 -18.81
N PRO A 97 -11.20 1.80 -18.06
CA PRO A 97 -10.18 0.81 -18.43
C PRO A 97 -10.75 -0.59 -18.66
N LEU A 98 -11.82 -0.97 -17.94
CA LEU A 98 -12.44 -2.29 -18.08
C LEU A 98 -13.05 -2.52 -19.47
N ALA A 99 -13.40 -1.45 -20.19
CA ALA A 99 -13.86 -1.56 -21.58
C ALA A 99 -12.76 -2.05 -22.54
N PHE A 100 -11.50 -2.03 -22.11
CA PHE A 100 -10.34 -2.48 -22.89
C PHE A 100 -9.72 -3.77 -22.36
N VAL A 101 -10.20 -4.25 -21.21
CA VAL A 101 -9.96 -5.63 -20.82
C VAL A 101 -10.79 -6.46 -21.78
N THR A 102 -10.14 -7.25 -22.63
CA THR A 102 -10.86 -8.21 -23.45
C THR A 102 -11.63 -9.10 -22.49
N ALA A 103 -12.97 -8.94 -22.45
CA ALA A 103 -13.83 -9.96 -21.89
C ALA A 103 -13.36 -11.26 -22.54
N GLY A 104 -12.85 -12.19 -21.72
CA GLY A 104 -12.45 -13.48 -22.23
C GLY A 104 -13.59 -13.95 -23.12
N ASP A 105 -13.30 -14.24 -24.38
CA ASP A 105 -14.20 -14.99 -25.24
C ASP A 105 -14.80 -16.08 -24.35
N GLU A 106 -16.09 -16.01 -24.04
CA GLU A 106 -16.78 -17.04 -23.23
C GLU A 106 -16.67 -18.43 -23.88
N ASP A 107 -16.12 -18.50 -25.10
CA ASP A 107 -15.84 -19.70 -25.89
C ASP A 107 -14.36 -20.11 -26.03
N ARG A 108 -13.41 -19.53 -25.29
CA ARG A 108 -12.00 -19.99 -25.34
C ARG A 108 -11.42 -20.29 -23.96
N PHE A 109 -11.52 -21.56 -23.58
CA PHE A 109 -10.50 -22.25 -22.78
C PHE A 109 -9.15 -22.37 -23.54
N GLY A 110 -8.72 -21.30 -24.20
CA GLY A 110 -7.41 -21.19 -24.83
C GLY A 110 -6.53 -20.33 -23.94
N ASP A 111 -5.33 -20.82 -23.63
CA ASP A 111 -4.32 -20.10 -22.84
C ASP A 111 -4.24 -18.63 -23.25
N ILE A 112 -4.55 -17.72 -22.32
CA ILE A 112 -4.20 -16.32 -22.45
C ILE A 112 -2.68 -16.30 -22.61
N ASP A 113 -2.18 -15.93 -23.79
CA ASP A 113 -0.74 -15.81 -24.00
C ASP A 113 -0.23 -14.65 -23.14
N PRO A 114 0.54 -14.91 -22.07
CA PRO A 114 1.02 -13.88 -21.16
C PRO A 114 2.02 -12.93 -21.84
N ASN A 115 2.44 -13.22 -23.08
CA ASN A 115 3.36 -12.39 -23.85
C ASN A 115 2.64 -11.34 -24.72
N VAL A 116 1.31 -11.38 -24.82
CA VAL A 116 0.55 -10.31 -25.50
C VAL A 116 0.51 -9.10 -24.57
N PRO A 117 1.04 -7.93 -24.99
CA PRO A 117 0.97 -6.72 -24.17
C PRO A 117 -0.48 -6.31 -23.95
N ASP A 118 -0.81 -5.93 -22.73
CA ASP A 118 -2.11 -5.34 -22.41
C ASP A 118 -2.39 -4.11 -23.28
N HIS A 119 -3.67 -3.81 -23.47
CA HIS A 119 -4.06 -2.56 -24.11
C HIS A 119 -3.49 -1.36 -23.31
N PRO A 120 -2.91 -0.32 -23.94
CA PRO A 120 -2.22 0.76 -23.23
C PRO A 120 -3.03 1.46 -22.14
N VAL A 121 -4.37 1.55 -22.31
CA VAL A 121 -5.28 2.07 -21.26
C VAL A 121 -5.26 1.20 -20.01
N VAL A 122 -5.28 -0.13 -20.17
CA VAL A 122 -5.20 -1.08 -19.06
C VAL A 122 -3.82 -0.98 -18.41
N THR A 123 -2.74 -0.93 -19.21
CA THR A 123 -1.37 -0.72 -18.70
C THR A 123 -1.25 0.55 -17.86
N ALA A 124 -1.76 1.69 -18.35
CA ALA A 124 -1.71 2.95 -17.61
C ALA A 124 -2.57 2.93 -16.34
N ALA A 125 -3.75 2.30 -16.39
CA ALA A 125 -4.62 2.16 -15.23
C ALA A 125 -4.01 1.25 -14.16
N ASN A 126 -3.42 0.13 -14.55
CA ASN A 126 -2.69 -0.78 -13.66
C ASN A 126 -1.51 -0.06 -13.01
N TRP A 127 -0.66 0.58 -13.81
CA TRP A 127 0.47 1.37 -13.31
C TRP A 127 0.03 2.45 -12.31
N HIS A 128 -1.08 3.13 -12.59
CA HIS A 128 -1.65 4.13 -11.67
C HIS A 128 -2.14 3.49 -10.35
N GLY A 129 -2.79 2.33 -10.43
CA GLY A 129 -3.26 1.53 -9.30
C GLY A 129 -2.13 0.99 -8.42
N GLU A 130 -1.00 0.61 -9.02
CA GLU A 130 0.19 0.08 -8.33
C GLU A 130 0.86 1.08 -7.38
N HIS A 131 0.47 2.37 -7.43
CA HIS A 131 1.01 3.41 -6.55
C HIS A 131 0.17 3.62 -5.28
N TYR A 132 -0.95 2.89 -5.11
CA TYR A 132 -1.77 2.93 -3.91
C TYR A 132 -1.26 1.96 -2.86
N LEU A 133 -1.22 2.42 -1.62
CA LEU A 133 -1.12 1.54 -0.47
C LEU A 133 -2.46 0.83 -0.29
N ASP A 134 -2.45 -0.50 -0.28
CA ASP A 134 -3.67 -1.27 -0.08
C ASP A 134 -4.16 -1.12 1.36
N LEU A 135 -5.38 -0.62 1.48
CA LEU A 135 -6.11 -0.47 2.73
C LEU A 135 -7.50 -1.12 2.64
N GLY A 136 -7.75 -1.97 1.63
CA GLY A 136 -9.05 -2.58 1.34
C GLY A 136 -9.58 -3.48 2.45
N TYR A 137 -8.72 -3.92 3.38
CA TYR A 137 -9.11 -4.62 4.59
C TYR A 137 -9.74 -3.70 5.66
N LEU A 138 -9.75 -2.37 5.45
CA LEU A 138 -10.41 -1.40 6.32
C LEU A 138 -11.81 -1.08 5.81
N ARG A 139 -12.77 -0.98 6.73
CA ARG A 139 -14.08 -0.40 6.44
C ARG A 139 -13.92 1.09 6.14
N ASN A 140 -14.58 1.57 5.08
CA ASN A 140 -14.45 2.94 4.56
C ASN A 140 -12.98 3.39 4.43
N ALA A 141 -12.19 2.56 3.73
CA ALA A 141 -10.76 2.77 3.58
C ALA A 141 -10.47 4.11 2.88
N PRO A 142 -9.54 4.92 3.40
CA PRO A 142 -9.03 6.05 2.65
C PRO A 142 -8.16 5.53 1.50
N SER A 143 -8.02 6.33 0.46
CA SER A 143 -7.01 6.11 -0.57
C SER A 143 -5.73 6.85 -0.21
N LEU A 144 -4.61 6.15 -0.26
CA LEU A 144 -3.30 6.70 0.03
C LEU A 144 -2.33 6.30 -1.07
N ARG A 145 -1.84 7.28 -1.82
CA ARG A 145 -0.98 7.06 -2.98
C ARG A 145 0.35 7.78 -2.82
N PHE A 146 1.40 7.17 -3.34
CA PHE A 146 2.76 7.68 -3.28
C PHE A 146 3.38 7.74 -4.66
N TRP A 147 4.14 8.78 -5.00
CA TRP A 147 4.96 8.79 -6.21
C TRP A 147 6.14 9.75 -6.11
N ARG A 148 7.26 9.40 -6.74
CA ARG A 148 8.46 10.25 -6.80
C ARG A 148 8.41 11.20 -7.97
N THR A 149 8.89 12.42 -7.75
CA THR A 149 9.24 13.36 -8.83
C THR A 149 10.63 13.92 -8.61
N VAL A 150 11.36 14.12 -9.71
CA VAL A 150 12.66 14.79 -9.70
C VAL A 150 12.58 16.03 -10.60
N ARG A 151 12.87 17.20 -10.06
CA ARG A 151 12.84 18.49 -10.78
C ARG A 151 14.04 19.35 -10.37
N GLY A 152 15.08 19.35 -11.20
CA GLY A 152 16.37 19.95 -10.84
C GLY A 152 16.93 19.26 -9.59
N ASP A 153 17.32 20.04 -8.59
CA ASP A 153 17.84 19.53 -7.31
C ASP A 153 16.75 19.04 -6.35
N ARG A 154 15.47 19.11 -6.72
CA ARG A 154 14.36 18.65 -5.88
C ARG A 154 13.99 17.21 -6.21
N ASP A 155 14.21 16.33 -5.24
CA ASP A 155 13.81 14.93 -5.28
C ASP A 155 12.84 14.65 -4.12
N GLY A 156 11.58 14.38 -4.45
CA GLY A 156 10.55 14.24 -3.44
C GLY A 156 9.47 13.22 -3.79
N ILE A 157 9.00 12.54 -2.75
CA ILE A 157 7.80 11.70 -2.77
C ILE A 157 6.60 12.57 -2.45
N THR A 158 5.60 12.52 -3.32
CA THR A 158 4.28 13.05 -3.02
C THR A 158 3.48 11.98 -2.30
N VAL A 159 2.82 12.37 -1.21
CA VAL A 159 1.84 11.56 -0.46
C VAL A 159 0.47 12.18 -0.69
N ASP A 160 -0.41 11.48 -1.38
CA ASP A 160 -1.77 11.93 -1.71
C ASP A 160 -2.77 11.08 -0.93
N TRP A 161 -3.46 11.73 0.00
CA TRP A 161 -4.49 11.12 0.82
C TRP A 161 -5.85 11.63 0.37
N ARG A 162 -6.81 10.72 0.20
CA ARG A 162 -8.22 11.05 0.03
C ARG A 162 -9.11 10.14 0.85
N HIS A 163 -10.16 10.70 1.41
CA HIS A 163 -11.15 10.00 2.23
C HIS A 163 -12.53 10.60 2.01
N GLU A 164 -13.51 9.76 1.71
CA GLU A 164 -14.91 10.16 1.71
C GLU A 164 -15.53 9.88 3.09
N ASP A 165 -16.04 10.94 3.71
CA ASP A 165 -16.68 10.81 5.01
C ASP A 165 -18.11 10.27 4.86
N ASN A 166 -18.29 8.99 5.20
CA ASN A 166 -19.59 8.31 5.15
C ASN A 166 -20.44 8.50 6.43
N GLY A 167 -19.99 9.34 7.38
CA GLY A 167 -20.65 9.56 8.67
C GLY A 167 -20.35 8.52 9.75
N GLU A 168 -19.99 7.29 9.38
CA GLU A 168 -19.62 6.21 10.32
C GLU A 168 -18.14 6.30 10.70
N ILE A 169 -17.25 6.41 9.72
CA ILE A 169 -15.79 6.40 9.90
C ILE A 169 -15.22 7.74 9.43
N GLY A 170 -14.59 8.45 10.37
CA GLY A 170 -13.93 9.73 10.12
C GLY A 170 -12.47 9.68 10.54
N PHE A 171 -11.64 10.48 9.88
CA PHE A 171 -10.21 10.64 10.18
C PHE A 171 -9.90 12.08 10.57
N THR A 172 -8.80 12.28 11.30
CA THR A 172 -8.36 13.62 11.74
C THR A 172 -7.78 14.47 10.60
N ALA A 173 -7.28 13.82 9.55
CA ALA A 173 -6.88 14.49 8.32
C ALA A 173 -8.11 14.96 7.53
N GLY A 174 -7.95 16.06 6.77
CA GLY A 174 -9.00 16.50 5.86
C GLY A 174 -9.31 15.47 4.77
N GLN A 175 -10.46 15.63 4.11
CA GLN A 175 -10.93 14.69 3.07
C GLN A 175 -9.96 14.54 1.90
N ALA A 176 -9.17 15.57 1.57
CA ALA A 176 -8.11 15.49 0.59
C ALA A 176 -6.93 16.33 1.07
N VAL A 177 -5.79 15.68 1.31
CA VAL A 177 -4.54 16.35 1.70
C VAL A 177 -3.37 15.77 0.93
N ARG A 178 -2.45 16.65 0.53
CA ARG A 178 -1.27 16.27 -0.22
C ARG A 178 -0.02 16.85 0.40
N PHE A 179 1.01 16.03 0.53
CA PHE A 179 2.28 16.42 1.10
C PHE A 179 3.41 16.05 0.14
N CYS A 180 4.50 16.80 0.20
CA CYS A 180 5.75 16.42 -0.43
C CYS A 180 6.82 16.24 0.64
N VAL A 181 7.51 15.10 0.61
CA VAL A 181 8.61 14.80 1.53
C VAL A 181 9.87 14.45 0.72
N PRO A 182 11.08 14.75 1.23
CA PRO A 182 12.30 14.31 0.56
C PRO A 182 12.33 12.80 0.37
N THR A 183 12.81 12.31 -0.77
CA THR A 183 12.88 10.87 -1.06
C THR A 183 13.71 10.10 -0.03
N ALA A 184 14.82 10.68 0.43
CA ALA A 184 15.62 10.11 1.50
C ALA A 184 14.84 9.97 2.84
N ALA A 185 13.93 10.91 3.13
CA ALA A 185 13.11 10.84 4.34
C ALA A 185 12.02 9.77 4.25
N TYR A 186 11.47 9.53 3.06
CA TYR A 186 10.56 8.40 2.81
C TYR A 186 11.29 7.06 3.00
N LEU A 187 12.46 6.89 2.37
CA LEU A 187 13.27 5.68 2.52
C LEU A 187 13.64 5.40 3.99
N GLU A 188 14.06 6.43 4.73
CA GLU A 188 14.36 6.27 6.16
C GLU A 188 13.12 5.84 6.96
N ALA A 189 11.93 6.34 6.61
CA ALA A 189 10.69 5.93 7.27
C ALA A 189 10.35 4.46 6.99
N VAL A 190 10.57 3.98 5.76
CA VAL A 190 10.40 2.56 5.39
C VAL A 190 11.38 1.67 6.15
N HIS A 191 12.67 2.03 6.17
CA HIS A 191 13.68 1.30 6.96
C HIS A 191 13.40 1.32 8.46
N THR A 192 12.83 2.40 8.99
CA THR A 192 12.45 2.50 10.39
C THR A 192 11.26 1.58 10.71
N LEU A 193 10.25 1.52 9.84
CA LEU A 193 9.13 0.60 9.98
C LEU A 193 9.61 -0.85 10.01
N ASP A 194 10.41 -1.23 9.01
CA ASP A 194 10.94 -2.58 8.85
C ASP A 194 11.78 -3.02 10.05
N ARG A 195 12.80 -2.22 10.42
CA ARG A 195 13.63 -2.52 11.61
C ARG A 195 12.80 -2.57 12.89
N GLY A 196 11.84 -1.67 13.04
CA GLY A 196 10.97 -1.61 14.21
C GLY A 196 10.16 -2.90 14.35
N LEU A 197 9.45 -3.31 13.30
CA LEU A 197 8.65 -4.53 13.31
C LEU A 197 9.52 -5.77 13.48
N MET A 198 10.63 -5.89 12.74
CA MET A 198 11.53 -7.04 12.87
C MET A 198 12.12 -7.17 14.27
N THR A 199 12.49 -6.05 14.91
CA THR A 199 12.99 -6.07 16.29
C THR A 199 11.90 -6.50 17.27
N ALA A 200 10.69 -5.95 17.15
CA ALA A 200 9.57 -6.31 18.03
C ALA A 200 9.16 -7.78 17.85
N MET A 201 9.18 -8.28 16.62
CA MET A 201 8.87 -9.67 16.32
C MET A 201 9.96 -10.62 16.82
N LEU A 202 11.24 -10.29 16.67
CA LEU A 202 12.34 -11.08 17.24
C LEU A 202 12.12 -11.32 18.73
N GLN A 203 11.82 -10.25 19.48
CA GLN A 203 11.56 -10.30 20.91
C GLN A 203 10.36 -11.21 21.25
N ARG A 204 9.29 -11.18 20.45
CA ARG A 204 8.13 -12.08 20.63
C ARG A 204 8.49 -13.53 20.38
N VAL A 205 9.21 -13.82 19.30
CA VAL A 205 9.57 -15.21 18.98
C VAL A 205 10.49 -15.77 20.08
N GLU A 206 11.47 -14.99 20.55
CA GLU A 206 12.35 -15.40 21.66
C GLU A 206 11.56 -15.64 22.96
N GLU A 207 10.58 -14.78 23.26
CA GLU A 207 9.71 -14.95 24.43
C GLU A 207 8.83 -16.20 24.33
N LEU A 208 8.27 -16.49 23.15
CA LEU A 208 7.47 -17.69 22.90
C LEU A 208 8.32 -18.96 23.01
N GLU A 209 9.54 -18.96 22.48
CA GLU A 209 10.49 -20.06 22.62
C GLU A 209 10.83 -20.30 24.10
N ARG A 210 11.06 -19.24 24.87
CA ARG A 210 11.33 -19.33 26.31
C ARG A 210 10.15 -19.88 27.10
N ARG A 211 8.92 -19.54 26.72
CA ARG A 211 7.67 -20.03 27.35
C ARG A 211 7.30 -21.45 26.91
N GLY A 212 7.79 -21.90 25.75
CA GLY A 212 7.33 -23.13 25.09
C GLY A 212 5.97 -22.96 24.40
N GLY A 213 5.65 -21.75 23.94
CA GLY A 213 4.39 -21.39 23.28
C GLY A 213 3.43 -20.57 24.16
N LEU A 214 2.16 -20.53 23.77
CA LEU A 214 1.06 -19.93 24.54
C LEU A 214 0.13 -21.03 25.06
N PRO A 215 -0.42 -20.90 26.29
CA PRO A 215 -1.31 -21.90 26.85
C PRO A 215 -2.52 -22.16 25.95
N GLY A 216 -2.72 -23.42 25.57
CA GLY A 216 -3.88 -23.84 24.76
C GLY A 216 -3.84 -23.44 23.29
N VAL A 217 -2.70 -22.95 22.79
CA VAL A 217 -2.51 -22.56 21.39
C VAL A 217 -1.45 -23.45 20.74
N ASP A 218 -1.79 -24.05 19.61
CA ASP A 218 -0.83 -24.78 18.77
C ASP A 218 0.05 -23.80 18.00
N LEU A 219 1.37 -23.99 18.10
CA LEU A 219 2.36 -23.08 17.55
C LEU A 219 3.64 -23.84 17.15
N ASP A 220 3.92 -23.90 15.85
CA ASP A 220 5.22 -24.36 15.35
C ASP A 220 6.29 -23.29 15.61
N LEU A 221 6.93 -23.35 16.78
CA LEU A 221 8.00 -22.42 17.17
C LEU A 221 9.18 -22.42 16.18
N ALA A 222 9.54 -23.59 15.65
CA ALA A 222 10.63 -23.71 14.71
C ALA A 222 10.26 -23.11 13.34
N GLY A 223 9.02 -23.31 12.90
CA GLY A 223 8.44 -22.64 11.74
C GLY A 223 8.39 -21.14 11.90
N LEU A 224 7.93 -20.66 13.05
CA LEU A 224 7.85 -19.24 13.38
C LEU A 224 9.22 -18.55 13.32
N ARG A 225 10.26 -19.20 13.87
CA ARG A 225 11.66 -18.71 13.81
C ARG A 225 12.14 -18.57 12.37
N ARG A 226 11.95 -19.61 11.55
CA ARG A 226 12.34 -19.61 10.13
C ARG A 226 11.60 -18.55 9.33
N GLU A 227 10.29 -18.41 9.56
CA GLU A 227 9.49 -17.39 8.89
C GLU A 227 9.96 -15.98 9.27
N HIS A 228 10.28 -15.73 10.55
CA HIS A 228 10.80 -14.45 10.99
C HIS A 228 12.14 -14.11 10.33
N GLU A 229 13.06 -15.07 10.27
CA GLU A 229 14.36 -14.90 9.60
C GLU A 229 14.19 -14.62 8.11
N ASP A 230 13.32 -15.35 7.41
CA ASP A 230 13.04 -15.09 5.98
C ASP A 230 12.47 -13.67 5.77
N ARG A 231 11.46 -13.30 6.56
CA ARG A 231 10.82 -11.97 6.49
C ARG A 231 11.78 -10.82 6.75
N GLY A 232 12.80 -11.02 7.59
CA GLY A 232 13.86 -10.03 7.82
C GLY A 232 14.65 -9.63 6.56
N HIS A 233 14.58 -10.41 5.49
CA HIS A 233 15.25 -10.11 4.22
C HIS A 233 14.33 -9.45 3.18
N TRP A 234 13.02 -9.35 3.44
CA TRP A 234 12.04 -8.97 2.42
C TRP A 234 12.19 -7.53 1.95
N LEU A 235 12.48 -6.57 2.83
CA LEU A 235 12.71 -5.18 2.40
C LEU A 235 13.91 -5.09 1.47
N ALA A 236 15.05 -5.69 1.83
CA ALA A 236 16.25 -5.69 0.99
C ALA A 236 15.99 -6.39 -0.36
N LYS A 237 15.28 -7.52 -0.34
CA LYS A 237 14.87 -8.24 -1.56
C LYS A 237 14.01 -7.37 -2.47
N ASN A 238 13.04 -6.64 -1.93
CA ASN A 238 12.18 -5.76 -2.72
C ASN A 238 12.93 -4.53 -3.24
N LEU A 239 13.77 -3.88 -2.43
CA LEU A 239 14.56 -2.72 -2.85
C LEU A 239 15.58 -3.05 -3.96
N ASN A 240 15.99 -4.31 -4.09
CA ASN A 240 16.83 -4.77 -5.20
C ASN A 240 16.05 -4.96 -6.52
N ARG A 241 14.72 -4.89 -6.50
CA ARG A 241 13.91 -4.93 -7.72
C ARG A 241 14.05 -3.59 -8.45
N THR A 242 14.21 -3.66 -9.77
CA THR A 242 14.13 -2.49 -10.64
C THR A 242 12.79 -2.56 -11.38
N PRO A 243 11.90 -1.58 -11.18
CA PRO A 243 10.69 -1.47 -11.99
C PRO A 243 11.04 -1.45 -13.48
N LYS A 244 10.23 -2.13 -14.29
CA LYS A 244 10.41 -2.21 -15.75
C LYS A 244 9.24 -1.54 -16.45
N THR A 245 8.91 -0.33 -16.00
CA THR A 245 7.76 0.40 -16.52
C THR A 245 7.95 0.73 -18.01
N ASP A 246 7.01 0.27 -18.84
CA ASP A 246 6.91 0.71 -20.22
C ASP A 246 6.27 2.10 -20.25
N TRP A 247 7.12 3.13 -20.11
CA TRP A 247 6.67 4.52 -20.08
C TRP A 247 5.95 4.94 -21.37
N ASP A 248 6.22 4.31 -22.51
CA ASP A 248 5.56 4.65 -23.77
C ASP A 248 4.14 4.09 -23.80
N ALA A 249 3.92 2.86 -23.31
CA ALA A 249 2.59 2.30 -23.12
C ALA A 249 1.79 3.12 -22.08
N VAL A 250 2.41 3.47 -20.94
CA VAL A 250 1.76 4.31 -19.91
C VAL A 250 1.37 5.68 -20.48
N ARG A 251 2.25 6.34 -21.26
CA ARG A 251 1.93 7.60 -21.94
C ARG A 251 0.75 7.47 -22.89
N GLN A 252 0.71 6.42 -23.72
CA GLN A 252 -0.38 6.21 -24.66
C GLN A 252 -1.71 6.00 -23.94
N GLY A 253 -1.72 5.20 -22.87
CA GLY A 253 -2.90 5.00 -22.03
C GLY A 253 -3.34 6.26 -21.30
N ALA A 254 -2.39 6.99 -20.69
CA ALA A 254 -2.65 8.22 -19.96
C ALA A 254 -3.30 9.30 -20.84
N HIS A 255 -2.84 9.49 -22.09
CA HIS A 255 -3.47 10.42 -23.03
C HIS A 255 -4.93 10.07 -23.31
N ARG A 256 -5.27 8.78 -23.41
CA ARG A 256 -6.66 8.34 -23.61
C ARG A 256 -7.50 8.50 -22.34
N LEU A 257 -6.94 8.16 -21.17
CA LEU A 257 -7.62 8.26 -19.88
C LEU A 257 -7.90 9.69 -19.46
N LEU A 258 -6.99 10.64 -19.73
CA LEU A 258 -7.21 12.06 -19.41
C LEU A 258 -8.12 12.77 -20.43
N GLY A 259 -8.38 12.16 -21.59
CA GLY A 259 -9.03 12.80 -22.73
C GLY A 259 -8.10 13.81 -23.41
N ASP A 260 -8.14 13.88 -24.74
CA ASP A 260 -7.42 14.93 -25.47
C ASP A 260 -8.14 16.27 -25.25
N PRO A 261 -7.52 17.30 -24.62
CA PRO A 261 -8.16 18.60 -24.43
C PRO A 261 -8.59 19.27 -25.75
N HIS A 262 -8.12 18.77 -26.90
CA HIS A 262 -8.49 19.26 -28.22
C HIS A 262 -9.79 18.68 -28.82
N GLN A 263 -10.43 17.67 -28.22
CA GLN A 263 -11.70 17.13 -28.74
C GLN A 263 -12.97 17.77 -28.16
N ALA A 264 -12.86 18.60 -27.11
CA ALA A 264 -14.02 19.23 -26.45
C ALA A 264 -14.52 20.53 -27.13
N SER A 265 -14.05 20.89 -28.32
CA SER A 265 -14.43 22.14 -28.99
C SER A 265 -14.56 21.99 -30.50
N ALA A 266 -15.47 21.12 -30.94
CA ALA A 266 -16.08 21.25 -32.26
C ALA A 266 -17.59 21.44 -32.07
N PRO A 267 -18.11 22.68 -32.10
CA PRO A 267 -19.55 22.87 -32.22
C PRO A 267 -19.96 22.33 -33.59
N THR A 268 -20.86 21.37 -33.59
CA THR A 268 -21.62 20.95 -34.78
C THR A 268 -22.28 22.17 -35.40
N ALA A 269 -21.86 22.51 -36.62
CA ALA A 269 -22.54 23.42 -37.53
C ALA A 269 -23.68 22.70 -38.25
#